data_AF-A0A656AE90-F1
#
_entry.id   AF-A0A656AE90-F1
#
_cell.length_a   1.000
_cell.length_b   1.000
_cell.length_c   1.000
_cell.angle_alpha   90.00
_cell.angle_beta   90.00
_cell.angle_gamma   90.00
#
_symmetry.space_group_name_H-M   'P 1'
#
loop_
_entity.id
_entity.type
_entity.pdbx_description
1 polymer ?
#
loop_
_entity_poly.entity_id
_entity_poly.type
_entity_poly.pdbx_seq_one_letter_code
_entity_poly.pdbx_strand_id
1 'polypeptide(L)'
;MPFERGGQDWVKFRIEHDNIRSEELSLPVERWVRIRQSSAEEAQRRAVVVAWIQIGDLKEQTEFTLTDRTHLTYPLLLGRSFFKDVAVVDVSRHYIQPKHPSPKK
;
A
#
# COMPACT_ATOMS: atom_id res chain seq x y z
N MET A 1 4.36 -3.25 12.34
CA MET A 1 4.90 -4.24 13.29
C MET A 1 4.31 -5.61 12.99
N PRO A 2 5.14 -6.64 12.74
CA PRO A 2 4.66 -8.02 12.60
C PRO A 2 4.29 -8.64 13.94
N PHE A 3 3.33 -9.57 13.93
CA PHE A 3 2.91 -10.37 15.09
C PHE A 3 2.26 -11.68 14.64
N GLU A 4 2.17 -12.66 15.53
CA GLU A 4 1.44 -13.91 15.28
C GLU A 4 0.01 -13.82 15.80
N ARG A 5 -0.95 -14.34 15.03
CA ARG A 5 -2.34 -14.54 15.47
C ARG A 5 -2.86 -15.86 14.93
N GLY A 6 -3.10 -16.82 15.82
CA GLY A 6 -3.65 -18.13 15.46
C GLY A 6 -2.73 -18.96 14.56
N GLY A 7 -1.41 -18.90 14.77
CA GLY A 7 -0.42 -19.61 13.95
C GLY A 7 -0.16 -19.00 12.57
N GLN A 8 -0.72 -17.82 12.28
CA GLN A 8 -0.48 -17.07 11.05
C GLN A 8 0.28 -15.77 11.35
N ASP A 9 1.16 -15.37 10.42
CA ASP A 9 1.83 -14.07 10.45
C ASP A 9 0.85 -12.94 10.08
N TRP A 10 0.86 -11.87 10.87
CA TRP A 10 0.08 -10.65 10.64
C TRP A 10 0.99 -9.43 10.73
N VAL A 11 0.52 -8.31 10.19
CA VAL A 11 1.21 -7.02 10.27
C VAL A 11 0.24 -5.90 10.65
N LYS A 12 0.67 -5.09 11.63
CA LYS A 12 0.04 -3.84 12.05
C LYS A 12 0.72 -2.64 11.41
N PHE A 13 -0.02 -1.70 10.84
CA PHE A 13 0.55 -0.50 10.24
C PHE A 13 -0.48 0.64 10.20
N ARG A 14 0.02 1.86 9.95
CA ARG A 14 -0.78 3.06 9.69
C ARG A 14 -0.35 3.66 8.36
N ILE A 15 -1.27 4.35 7.71
CA ILE A 15 -1.00 5.15 6.51
C ILE A 15 -0.95 6.61 6.96
N GLU A 16 0.12 7.31 6.60
CA GLU A 16 0.34 8.72 6.95
C GLU A 16 0.57 9.55 5.68
N HIS A 17 -0.16 10.66 5.53
CA HIS A 17 -0.01 11.62 4.44
C HIS A 17 -0.56 13.00 4.86
N ASP A 18 0.17 14.08 4.62
CA ASP A 18 -0.30 15.46 4.87
C ASP A 18 -0.96 15.67 6.25
N ASN A 19 -0.29 15.22 7.33
CA ASN A 19 -0.78 15.22 8.71
C ASN A 19 -2.07 14.40 8.97
N ILE A 20 -2.57 13.68 7.97
CA ILE A 20 -3.65 12.71 8.11
C ILE A 20 -3.03 11.35 8.43
N ARG A 21 -3.49 10.73 9.52
CA ARG A 21 -3.13 9.37 9.91
C ARG A 21 -4.37 8.50 9.88
N SER A 22 -4.25 7.33 9.26
CA SER A 22 -5.30 6.32 9.34
C SER A 22 -5.39 5.74 10.75
N GLU A 23 -6.51 5.09 11.03
CA GLU A 23 -6.58 4.09 12.11
C GLU A 23 -5.53 2.99 11.89
N GLU A 24 -5.21 2.27 12.96
CA GLU A 24 -4.31 1.12 12.87
C GLU A 24 -4.98 -0.03 12.13
N LEU A 25 -4.34 -0.46 11.03
CA LEU A 25 -4.77 -1.58 10.22
C LEU A 25 -3.99 -2.83 10.63
N SER A 26 -4.68 -3.96 10.71
CA SER A 26 -4.07 -5.29 10.92
C SER A 26 -4.50 -6.21 9.79
N LEU A 27 -3.55 -6.70 8.99
CA LEU A 27 -3.80 -7.62 7.89
C LEU A 27 -2.93 -8.87 8.01
N PRO A 28 -3.41 -10.04 7.53
CA PRO A 28 -2.57 -11.23 7.41
C PRO A 28 -1.45 -10.97 6.41
N VAL A 29 -0.29 -11.58 6.66
CA VAL A 29 0.83 -11.57 5.71
C VAL A 29 0.65 -12.74 4.75
N GLU A 30 0.48 -12.42 3.46
CA GLU A 30 0.38 -13.44 2.40
C GLU A 30 1.72 -14.11 2.15
N ARG A 31 2.79 -13.29 2.13
CA ARG A 31 4.16 -13.76 2.00
C ARG A 31 5.14 -12.69 2.44
N TRP A 32 6.38 -13.14 2.65
CA TRP A 32 7.51 -12.27 2.89
C TRP A 32 8.42 -12.22 1.66
N VAL A 33 8.71 -11.03 1.19
CA VAL A 33 9.67 -10.82 0.09
C VAL A 33 10.97 -10.25 0.62
N ARG A 34 12.09 -10.69 0.04
CA ARG A 34 13.42 -10.11 0.31
C ARG A 34 13.71 -9.06 -0.74
N ILE A 35 13.83 -7.80 -0.32
CA ILE A 35 14.20 -6.70 -1.18
C ILE A 35 15.67 -6.37 -0.92
N ARG A 36 16.52 -6.59 -1.93
CA ARG A 36 17.87 -6.04 -1.96
C ARG A 36 17.80 -4.59 -2.43
N GLN A 37 18.13 -3.65 -1.55
CA GLN A 37 18.35 -2.26 -1.97
C GLN A 37 19.81 -2.12 -2.38
N SER A 38 20.08 -1.43 -3.49
CA SER A 38 21.44 -1.20 -3.99
C SER A 38 22.35 -0.46 -2.99
N SER A 39 21.76 0.20 -2.00
CA SER A 39 22.43 1.00 -0.98
C SER A 39 22.51 0.33 0.40
N ALA A 40 22.03 -0.90 0.56
CA ALA A 40 22.00 -1.59 1.86
C ALA A 40 22.70 -2.95 1.76
N GLU A 41 23.61 -3.22 2.70
CA GLU A 41 24.30 -4.52 2.78
C GLU A 41 23.32 -5.66 3.13
N GLU A 42 22.27 -5.36 3.91
CA GLU A 42 21.27 -6.35 4.32
C GLU A 42 19.98 -6.26 3.49
N ALA A 43 19.49 -7.43 3.06
CA ALA A 43 18.21 -7.55 2.38
C ALA A 43 17.06 -7.31 3.37
N GLN A 44 16.23 -6.31 3.09
CA GLN A 44 15.05 -6.02 3.90
C GLN A 44 13.93 -7.02 3.62
N ARG A 45 13.39 -7.64 4.67
CA ARG A 45 12.21 -8.49 4.58
C ARG A 45 10.95 -7.60 4.64
N ARG A 46 10.12 -7.67 3.62
CA ARG A 46 8.87 -6.88 3.54
C ARG A 46 7.66 -7.80 3.50
N ALA A 47 6.64 -7.45 4.27
CA ALA A 47 5.37 -8.15 4.27
C ALA A 47 4.59 -7.78 3.01
N VAL A 48 4.03 -8.79 2.35
CA VAL A 48 3.01 -8.61 1.33
C VAL A 48 1.65 -8.87 1.96
N VAL A 49 0.73 -7.92 1.79
CA VAL A 49 -0.65 -8.00 2.26
C VAL A 49 -1.59 -7.80 1.08
N VAL A 50 -2.81 -8.32 1.19
CA VAL A 50 -3.87 -8.05 0.21
C VAL A 50 -4.85 -7.05 0.80
N ALA A 51 -5.14 -5.98 0.06
CA ALA A 51 -6.09 -4.96 0.48
C ALA A 51 -6.93 -4.46 -0.70
N TRP A 52 -8.12 -3.93 -0.38
CA TRP A 52 -8.96 -3.23 -1.33
C TRP A 52 -8.44 -1.81 -1.57
N ILE A 53 -8.41 -1.39 -2.83
CA ILE A 53 -8.18 -0.02 -3.24
C ILE A 53 -9.33 0.46 -4.12
N GLN A 54 -9.66 1.75 -3.99
CA GLN A 54 -10.68 2.38 -4.81
C GLN A 54 -10.14 3.67 -5.45
N ILE A 55 -10.34 3.82 -6.76
CA ILE A 55 -9.94 4.97 -7.57
C ILE A 55 -11.13 5.36 -8.46
N GLY A 56 -11.82 6.45 -8.11
CA GLY A 56 -13.11 6.75 -8.73
C GLY A 56 -14.10 5.60 -8.47
N ASP A 57 -14.68 5.07 -9.54
CA ASP A 57 -15.62 3.95 -9.49
C ASP A 57 -14.94 2.56 -9.55
N LEU A 58 -13.64 2.53 -9.84
CA LEU A 58 -12.87 1.29 -9.88
C LEU A 58 -12.53 0.85 -8.44
N LYS A 59 -12.95 -0.35 -8.05
CA LYS A 59 -12.63 -0.95 -6.76
C LYS A 59 -12.05 -2.34 -6.98
N GLU A 60 -10.79 -2.52 -6.59
CA GLU A 60 -10.03 -3.74 -6.85
C GLU A 60 -9.30 -4.23 -5.61
N GLN A 61 -9.15 -5.55 -5.52
CA GLN A 61 -8.35 -6.19 -4.48
C GLN A 61 -6.97 -6.50 -5.04
N THR A 62 -5.92 -6.00 -4.41
CA THR A 62 -4.55 -6.16 -4.90
C THR A 62 -3.55 -6.35 -3.77
N GLU A 63 -2.39 -6.87 -4.14
CA GLU A 63 -1.26 -7.02 -3.25
C GLU A 63 -0.51 -5.71 -3.05
N PHE A 64 -0.09 -5.46 -1.80
CA PHE A 64 0.78 -4.36 -1.41
C PHE A 64 1.99 -4.89 -0.66
N THR A 65 3.18 -4.42 -1.04
CA THR A 65 4.41 -4.66 -0.28
C THR A 65 4.64 -3.51 0.70
N LEU A 66 4.61 -3.80 2.00
CA LEU A 66 4.74 -2.79 3.04
C LEU A 66 6.20 -2.36 3.24
N THR A 67 6.41 -1.05 3.36
CA THR A 67 7.70 -0.42 3.65
C THR A 67 7.45 0.94 4.29
N ASP A 68 8.36 1.39 5.16
CA ASP A 68 8.33 2.77 5.64
C ASP A 68 8.69 3.72 4.50
N ARG A 69 7.77 4.64 4.19
CA ARG A 69 7.88 5.67 3.15
C ARG A 69 7.50 7.06 3.67
N THR A 70 7.49 7.25 4.99
CA THR A 70 7.11 8.52 5.63
C THR A 70 7.97 9.71 5.17
N HIS A 71 9.18 9.44 4.70
CA HIS A 71 10.12 10.42 4.15
C HIS A 71 9.88 10.76 2.66
N LEU A 72 8.91 10.11 1.99
CA LEU A 72 8.61 10.32 0.57
C LEU A 72 7.33 11.11 0.38
N THR A 73 7.24 11.86 -0.73
CA THR A 73 6.07 12.67 -1.10
C THR A 73 4.79 11.83 -1.26
N TYR A 74 4.91 10.62 -1.81
CA TYR A 74 3.78 9.72 -2.03
C TYR A 74 3.94 8.45 -1.19
N PRO A 75 3.07 8.21 -0.20
CA PRO A 75 3.20 7.07 0.72
C PRO A 75 2.77 5.74 0.08
N LEU A 76 2.00 5.79 -1.02
CA LEU A 76 1.50 4.63 -1.74
C LEU A 76 1.94 4.68 -3.21
N LEU A 77 2.37 3.54 -3.74
CA LEU A 77 2.71 3.38 -5.16
C LEU A 77 1.89 2.24 -5.77
N LEU A 78 1.27 2.51 -6.91
CA LEU A 78 0.66 1.49 -7.75
C LEU A 78 1.54 1.30 -8.98
N GLY A 79 2.03 0.07 -9.12
CA GLY A 79 2.88 -0.30 -10.25
C GLY A 79 2.09 -0.78 -11.46
N ARG A 80 2.80 -1.05 -12.55
CA ARG A 80 2.25 -1.62 -13.79
C ARG A 80 1.45 -2.91 -13.57
N SER A 81 1.80 -3.70 -12.55
CA SER A 81 1.07 -4.93 -12.22
C SER A 81 -0.39 -4.70 -11.84
N PHE A 82 -0.70 -3.54 -11.25
CA PHE A 82 -2.08 -3.17 -10.92
C PHE A 82 -2.84 -2.65 -12.14
N PHE A 83 -2.20 -1.81 -12.95
CA PHE A 83 -2.86 -1.17 -14.09
C PHE A 83 -3.04 -2.08 -15.30
N LYS A 84 -2.24 -3.15 -15.42
CA LYS A 84 -2.35 -4.10 -16.51
C LYS A 84 -3.78 -4.65 -16.56
N ASP A 85 -4.41 -4.50 -17.73
CA ASP A 85 -5.78 -4.96 -18.01
C ASP A 85 -6.90 -4.22 -17.25
N VAL A 86 -6.57 -3.24 -16.40
CA VAL A 86 -7.54 -2.51 -15.56
C VAL A 86 -7.71 -1.05 -16.00
N ALA A 87 -6.62 -0.34 -16.30
CA ALA A 87 -6.68 1.08 -16.64
C ALA A 87 -5.45 1.57 -17.44
N VAL A 88 -5.60 2.70 -18.13
CA VAL A 88 -4.52 3.40 -18.84
C VAL A 88 -4.02 4.57 -17.98
N VAL A 89 -2.71 4.79 -17.97
CA VAL A 89 -2.06 5.90 -17.26
C VAL A 89 -1.64 6.97 -18.26
N ASP A 90 -2.28 8.15 -18.18
CA ASP A 90 -1.90 9.36 -18.92
C ASP A 90 -1.16 10.33 -17.98
N VAL A 91 0.15 10.48 -18.20
CA VAL A 91 1.04 11.29 -17.36
C VAL A 91 0.85 12.81 -17.52
N SER A 92 0.08 13.25 -18.53
CA SER A 92 -0.20 14.68 -18.73
C SER A 92 -1.33 15.20 -17.84
N ARG A 93 -2.11 14.30 -17.24
CA ARG A 93 -3.31 14.63 -16.46
C ARG A 93 -3.12 14.30 -14.99
N HIS A 94 -3.66 15.16 -14.12
CA HIS A 94 -3.56 15.03 -12.67
C HIS A 94 -4.95 15.19 -12.05
N TYR A 95 -5.21 14.46 -10.97
CA TYR A 95 -6.46 14.56 -10.20
C TYR A 95 -7.73 14.41 -11.04
N ILE A 96 -7.74 13.45 -11.99
CA ILE A 96 -8.86 13.24 -12.93
C ILE A 96 -10.10 12.63 -12.29
N GLN A 97 -9.96 12.04 -11.10
CA GLN A 97 -11.06 11.50 -10.32
C GLN A 97 -11.43 12.48 -9.19
N PRO A 98 -12.72 12.64 -8.87
CA PRO A 98 -13.13 13.44 -7.74
C PRO A 98 -12.54 12.88 -6.45
N LYS A 99 -12.30 13.75 -5.47
CA LYS A 99 -11.85 13.33 -4.15
C LYS A 99 -12.90 12.39 -3.56
N HIS A 100 -12.48 11.18 -3.15
CA HIS A 100 -13.38 10.25 -2.49
C HIS A 100 -13.97 10.94 -1.24
N PRO A 101 -15.30 10.88 -1.03
CA PRO A 101 -15.90 11.47 0.15
C PRO A 101 -15.25 10.85 1.39
N SER A 102 -14.67 11.68 2.24
CA SER A 102 -14.20 11.22 3.55
C SER A 102 -15.42 10.72 4.32
N PRO A 103 -15.36 9.57 5.00
CA PRO A 103 -16.40 9.22 5.97
C PRO A 103 -16.54 10.40 6.94
N LYS A 104 -17.76 10.94 7.07
CA LYS A 104 -18.04 12.01 8.04
C LYS A 104 -17.69 11.44 9.42
N LYS A 105 -16.81 12.14 10.13
CA LYS A 105 -16.53 11.87 11.56
C LYS A 105 -17.81 11.96 12.37
#